data_AF-A0A915YK95-F1
#
_entry.id   AF-A0A915YK95-F1
#
_cell.length_a   1.000
_cell.length_b   1.000
_cell.length_c   1.000
_cell.angle_alpha   90.00
_cell.angle_beta   90.00
_cell.angle_gamma   90.00
#
_symmetry.space_group_name_H-M   'P 1'
#
loop_
_entity.id
_entity.type
_entity.pdbx_description
1 polymer ?
#
loop_
_entity_poly.entity_id
_entity_poly.type
_entity_poly.pdbx_seq_one_letter_code
_entity_poly.pdbx_strand_id
1 'polypeptide(L)' 'MVPNTDQQEWEDLLTKKEEPKLKSLSLQLKLASLKANIKIEKILLSDAIEELHAYCSRNEKLYAKDLKIIFENY' A
#
# COMPACT_ATOMS: atom_id res chain seq x y z
N MET A 1 3.27 1.57 -14.46
CA MET A 1 3.95 0.41 -13.86
C MET A 1 3.79 0.52 -12.36
N VAL A 2 3.41 -0.56 -11.70
CA VAL A 2 3.42 -0.61 -10.22
C VAL A 2 4.88 -0.70 -9.77
N PRO A 3 5.32 0.14 -8.82
CA PRO A 3 6.68 0.10 -8.30
C PRO A 3 7.00 -1.22 -7.59
N ASN A 4 8.28 -1.63 -7.64
CA ASN A 4 8.75 -2.87 -7.02
C ASN A 4 8.50 -2.90 -5.51
N THR A 5 8.33 -4.10 -4.96
CA THR A 5 8.07 -4.36 -3.53
C THR A 5 9.23 -3.99 -2.61
N ASP A 6 10.46 -3.90 -3.12
CA ASP A 6 11.66 -3.50 -2.36
C ASP A 6 11.73 -2.00 -2.03
N GLN A 7 10.74 -1.21 -2.44
CA GLN A 7 10.73 0.20 -2.10
C GLN A 7 10.28 0.41 -0.64
N GLN A 8 11.12 1.12 0.12
CA GLN A 8 10.85 1.49 1.51
C GLN A 8 9.54 2.29 1.69
N GLU A 9 9.04 2.89 0.61
CA GLU A 9 7.73 3.55 0.54
C GLU A 9 6.56 2.60 0.84
N TRP A 10 6.67 1.31 0.49
CA TRP A 10 5.65 0.30 0.81
C TRP A 10 5.62 -0.02 2.31
N GLU A 11 6.80 -0.14 2.92
CA GLU A 11 6.93 -0.31 4.37
C GLU A 11 6.37 0.92 5.09
N ASP A 12 6.74 2.11 4.64
CA ASP A 12 6.26 3.38 5.19
C ASP A 12 4.74 3.49 5.10
N LEU A 13 4.13 3.09 3.98
CA LEU A 13 2.69 3.05 3.81
C LEU A 13 1.97 2.21 4.86
N LEU A 14 2.59 1.11 5.31
CA LEU A 14 2.02 0.13 6.22
C LEU A 14 2.43 0.35 7.69
N THR A 15 3.51 1.08 7.94
CA THR A 15 4.08 1.28 9.28
C THR A 15 4.04 2.72 9.77
N LYS A 16 4.17 3.73 8.88
CA LYS A 16 4.11 5.14 9.27
C LYS A 16 2.67 5.61 9.49
N LYS A 17 2.57 6.59 10.38
CA LYS A 17 1.32 7.22 10.82
C LYS A 17 0.77 8.23 9.82
N GLU A 18 1.60 8.74 8.92
CA GLU A 18 1.18 9.66 7.86
C GLU A 18 0.58 8.87 6.70
N GLU A 19 -0.75 8.88 6.64
CA GLU A 19 -1.48 8.25 5.55
C GLU A 19 -1.53 9.22 4.37
N PRO A 20 -1.04 8.81 3.18
CA PRO A 20 -1.22 9.62 1.98
C PRO A 20 -2.72 9.84 1.73
N LYS A 21 -3.08 11.02 1.20
CA LYS A 21 -4.46 11.32 0.82
C LYS A 21 -4.82 10.58 -0.48
N LEU A 22 -5.09 9.29 -0.35
CA LEU A 22 -5.57 8.46 -1.44
C LEU A 22 -6.99 8.86 -1.84
N LYS A 23 -7.30 8.77 -3.13
CA LYS A 23 -8.64 9.03 -3.68
C LYS A 23 -9.49 7.75 -3.71
N SER A 24 -8.87 6.59 -3.87
CA SER A 24 -9.60 5.32 -3.95
C SER A 24 -9.94 4.78 -2.56
N LEU A 25 -11.24 4.76 -2.24
CA LEU A 25 -11.75 4.16 -1.01
C LEU A 25 -11.35 2.69 -0.87
N SER A 26 -11.36 1.92 -1.97
CA SER A 26 -10.98 0.50 -1.95
C SER A 26 -9.52 0.28 -1.54
N LEU A 27 -8.61 1.15 -2.00
CA LEU A 27 -7.20 1.12 -1.62
C LEU A 27 -7.01 1.53 -0.15
N GLN A 28 -7.73 2.56 0.31
CA GLN A 28 -7.74 2.98 1.72
C GLN A 28 -8.20 1.85 2.65
N LEU A 29 -9.30 1.17 2.31
CA LEU A 29 -9.81 0.04 3.09
C LEU A 29 -8.82 -1.13 3.10
N LYS A 30 -8.18 -1.42 1.96
CA LYS A 30 -7.17 -2.48 1.87
C LYS A 30 -5.97 -2.17 2.77
N LEU A 31 -5.45 -0.94 2.71
CA LEU A 31 -4.37 -0.48 3.59
C LEU A 31 -4.75 -0.55 5.06
N ALA A 32 -5.93 -0.05 5.43
CA ALA A 32 -6.40 -0.11 6.82
C ALA A 32 -6.51 -1.56 7.32
N SER A 33 -6.99 -2.48 6.48
CA SER A 33 -7.06 -3.90 6.80
C SER A 33 -5.67 -4.52 6.99
N LEU A 34 -4.72 -4.22 6.11
CA LEU A 34 -3.35 -4.73 6.21
C LEU A 34 -2.64 -4.19 7.46
N LYS A 35 -2.75 -2.88 7.72
CA LYS A 35 -2.25 -2.25 8.95
C LYS A 35 -2.80 -2.89 10.21
N ALA A 36 -4.12 -3.15 10.23
CA ALA A 36 -4.76 -3.82 11.36
C ALA A 36 -4.22 -5.24 11.54
N ASN A 37 -4.06 -6.01 10.45
CA ASN A 37 -3.52 -7.36 10.49
C ASN A 37 -2.06 -7.41 10.97
N ILE A 38 -1.21 -6.46 10.54
CA ILE A 38 0.17 -6.32 11.02
C ILE A 38 0.16 -5.99 12.52
N LYS A 39 -0.70 -5.06 12.95
CA LYS A 39 -0.77 -4.62 14.35
C LYS A 39 -1.17 -5.73 15.33
N ILE A 40 -1.98 -6.69 14.88
CA ILE A 40 -2.36 -7.88 15.67
C ILE A 40 -1.45 -9.08 15.41
N GLU A 41 -0.31 -8.88 14.73
CA GLU A 41 0.68 -9.91 14.39
C GLU A 41 0.09 -11.11 13.60
N LYS A 42 -1.00 -10.87 12.86
CA LYS A 42 -1.67 -11.89 12.04
C LYS A 42 -0.93 -12.16 10.72
N ILE A 43 -0.23 -11.15 10.20
CA ILE A 43 0.59 -11.24 8.99
C ILE A 43 1.92 -10.52 9.21
N LEU A 44 2.97 -10.96 8.53
CA LEU A 44 4.25 -10.26 8.51
C LEU A 44 4.17 -9.02 7.61
N LEU A 45 5.02 -8.04 7.87
CA LEU A 45 5.11 -6.82 7.05
C LEU A 45 5.46 -7.15 5.59
N SER A 46 6.37 -8.11 5.36
CA SER A 46 6.72 -8.60 4.03
C SER A 46 5.51 -9.12 3.26
N ASP A 47 4.70 -9.97 3.90
CA ASP A 47 3.53 -10.57 3.28
C ASP A 47 2.45 -9.51 2.98
N ALA A 48 2.33 -8.51 3.87
CA ALA A 48 1.42 -7.39 3.67
C ALA A 48 1.83 -6.52 2.48
N ILE A 49 3.13 -6.31 2.26
CA ILE A 49 3.67 -5.58 1.10
C ILE A 49 3.39 -6.35 -0.18
N GLU A 50 3.65 -7.65 -0.20
CA GLU A 50 3.35 -8.49 -1.37
C GLU A 50 1.85 -8.48 -1.69
N GLU A 51 1.00 -8.59 -0.67
CA GLU A 51 -0.45 -8.58 -0.84
C GLU A 51 -0.95 -7.22 -1.36
N LEU A 52 -0.42 -6.13 -0.84
CA LEU A 52 -0.74 -4.78 -1.31
C LEU A 52 -0.25 -4.54 -2.74
N HIS A 53 0.97 -4.95 -3.05
CA HIS A 53 1.54 -4.85 -4.38
C HIS A 53 0.75 -5.67 -5.40
N ALA A 54 0.38 -6.91 -5.06
CA ALA A 54 -0.46 -7.76 -5.90
C ALA A 54 -1.85 -7.14 -6.12
N TYR A 55 -2.43 -6.54 -5.08
CA TYR A 55 -3.72 -5.85 -5.17
C TYR A 55 -3.66 -4.64 -6.11
N CYS A 56 -2.59 -3.84 -5.99
CA CYS A 56 -2.32 -2.70 -6.86
C CYS A 56 -2.06 -3.14 -8.30
N SER A 57 -1.28 -4.21 -8.51
CA SER A 57 -0.93 -4.75 -9.83
C SER A 57 -2.14 -5.29 -10.58
N ARG A 58 -3.07 -5.97 -9.89
CA ARG A 58 -4.29 -6.50 -10.50
C ARG A 58 -5.22 -5.41 -11.04
N ASN A 59 -5.16 -4.20 -10.48
CA ASN A 59 -6.02 -3.07 -10.84
C ASN A 59 -5.18 -1.82 -11.12
N GLU A 60 -4.05 -1.97 -11.81
CA GLU A 60 -3.06 -0.90 -11.99
C GLU A 60 -3.70 0.39 -12.52
N LYS A 61 -4.59 0.31 -13.52
CA LYS A 61 -5.27 1.47 -14.10
C LYS A 61 -6.16 2.22 -13.12
N LEU A 62 -6.77 1.51 -12.17
CA LEU A 62 -7.64 2.09 -11.15
C LEU A 62 -6.82 2.87 -10.13
N TYR A 63 -5.68 2.32 -9.72
CA TYR A 63 -4.84 2.87 -8.67
C TYR A 63 -3.68 3.73 -9.17
N ALA A 64 -3.48 3.86 -10.48
CA ALA A 64 -2.37 4.62 -11.05
C ALA A 64 -2.24 6.06 -10.48
N LYS A 65 -3.36 6.75 -10.23
CA LYS A 65 -3.35 8.09 -9.62
C LYS A 65 -2.91 8.08 -8.16
N ASP A 66 -3.34 7.07 -7.42
CA ASP A 66 -2.99 6.93 -6.00
C ASP A 66 -1.55 6.45 -5.83
N LEU A 67 -1.11 5.50 -6.65
CA LEU A 67 0.28 5.07 -6.73
C LEU A 67 1.19 6.25 -7.08
N LYS A 68 0.81 7.11 -8.02
CA LYS A 68 1.58 8.35 -8.27
C LYS A 68 1.67 9.25 -7.04
N ILE A 69 0.58 9.41 -6.26
CA ILE A 69 0.63 10.21 -5.02
C ILE A 69 1.57 9.60 -3.98
N ILE A 70 1.62 8.28 -3.91
CA ILE A 70 2.48 7.54 -2.98
C ILE A 70 3.96 7.62 -3.40
N PHE A 71 4.26 7.42 -4.69
CA PHE A 71 5.62 7.15 -5.20
C PHE A 71 6.25 8.30 -6.03
N GLU A 72 5.54 9.37 -6.40
CA GLU A 72 6.11 10.53 -7.14
C GLU A 72 6.43 11.75 -6.25
N ASN A 73 6.33 11.64 -4.91
CA ASN A 73 6.58 12.75 -3.98
C ASN A 73 7.91 12.66 -3.19
N TYR A 74 8.85 11.83 -3.65
CA TYR A 74 10.21 11.70 -3.09
C TYR A 74 11.29 11.88 -4.15
#